data_AF-N9GCP7-F1
#
_entry.id   AF-N9GCP7-F1
#
_cell.length_a   1.000
_cell.length_b   1.000
_cell.length_c   1.000
_cell.angle_alpha   90.00
_cell.angle_beta   90.00
_cell.angle_gamma   90.00
#
_symmetry.space_group_name_H-M   'P 1'
#
loop_
_entity.id
_entity.type
_entity.pdbx_description
1 polymer ?
#
loop_
_entity_poly.entity_id
_entity_poly.type
_entity_poly.pdbx_seq_one_letter_code
_entity_poly.pdbx_strand_id
1 'polypeptide(L)'
;MTFVTPELNAITRLFPEQQPSEWIQHKLCLEYVNLEATLLRAKVLRNFSKARVVYIAQAQIVKNDNNLAYLFAPLIIANLNQSVIYTTSYSLPVFKILNQYYQSDRSIHLKIEEVIQSLNLYVDLVDQPRNEEDFLYRSLIKALCRTDVSEVFLITYLRIDEVQLCI
;
A
#
# COMPACT_ATOMS: atom_id res chain seq x y z
N MET A 1 14.35 5.73 -12.12
CA MET A 1 13.91 7.06 -11.65
C MET A 1 14.78 7.40 -10.46
N THR A 2 15.38 8.57 -10.48
CA THR A 2 16.30 9.02 -9.44
C THR A 2 15.72 10.29 -8.82
N PHE A 3 15.50 10.27 -7.53
CA PHE A 3 15.11 11.45 -6.76
C PHE A 3 16.31 12.36 -6.58
N VAL A 4 16.07 13.67 -6.58
CA VAL A 4 17.10 14.67 -6.28
C VAL A 4 17.55 14.51 -4.83
N THR A 5 16.60 14.25 -3.93
CA THR A 5 16.84 13.92 -2.52
C THR A 5 17.42 12.49 -2.38
N PRO A 6 18.68 12.34 -1.94
CA PRO A 6 19.37 11.04 -1.91
C PRO A 6 18.66 9.99 -1.06
N GLU A 7 18.08 10.38 0.08
CA GLU A 7 17.43 9.49 1.03
C GLU A 7 16.19 8.83 0.42
N LEU A 8 15.47 9.52 -0.47
CA LEU A 8 14.31 8.94 -1.17
C LEU A 8 14.70 7.84 -2.15
N ASN A 9 15.95 7.83 -2.63
CA ASN A 9 16.45 6.73 -3.46
C ASN A 9 16.64 5.43 -2.67
N ALA A 10 16.47 5.42 -1.35
CA ALA A 10 16.35 4.18 -0.59
C ALA A 10 15.09 3.38 -0.99
N ILE A 11 13.99 4.08 -1.27
CA ILE A 11 12.70 3.47 -1.63
C ILE A 11 12.80 2.68 -2.95
N THR A 12 13.57 3.19 -3.92
CA THR A 12 13.77 2.52 -5.22
C THR A 12 14.70 1.31 -5.15
N ARG A 13 15.47 1.19 -4.05
CA ARG A 13 16.44 0.11 -3.81
C ARG A 13 15.96 -0.92 -2.79
N LEU A 14 14.76 -0.75 -2.25
CA LEU A 14 14.21 -1.59 -1.18
C LEU A 14 14.12 -3.07 -1.58
N PHE A 15 13.83 -3.34 -2.86
CA PHE A 15 13.80 -4.69 -3.44
C PHE A 15 15.07 -4.90 -4.28
N PRO A 16 16.10 -5.60 -3.74
CA PRO A 16 17.42 -5.66 -4.38
C PRO A 16 17.44 -6.54 -5.63
N GLU A 17 16.55 -7.51 -5.74
CA GLU A 17 16.51 -8.46 -6.85
C GLU A 17 15.94 -7.83 -8.13
N GLN A 18 15.06 -6.83 -7.97
CA GLN A 18 14.44 -6.18 -9.10
C GLN A 18 14.00 -4.75 -8.73
N GLN A 19 14.63 -3.78 -9.40
CA GLN A 19 14.24 -2.38 -9.31
C GLN A 19 12.85 -2.18 -9.91
N PRO A 20 12.10 -1.16 -9.45
CA PRO A 20 10.80 -0.83 -10.04
C PRO A 20 10.95 -0.59 -11.54
N SER A 21 10.05 -1.15 -12.34
CA SER A 21 10.11 -1.04 -13.79
C SER A 21 9.95 0.42 -14.27
N GLU A 22 10.45 0.74 -15.46
CA GLU A 22 10.22 2.07 -16.06
C GLU A 22 8.73 2.37 -16.22
N TRP A 23 7.92 1.34 -16.45
CA TRP A 23 6.47 1.49 -16.59
C TRP A 23 5.82 1.98 -15.31
N ILE A 24 6.17 1.39 -14.15
CA ILE A 24 5.56 1.82 -12.88
C ILE A 24 6.06 3.21 -12.50
N GLN A 25 7.33 3.52 -12.78
CA GLN A 25 7.90 4.84 -12.55
C GLN A 25 7.16 5.90 -13.39
N HIS A 26 6.95 5.63 -14.69
CA HIS A 26 6.21 6.54 -15.57
C HIS A 26 4.75 6.69 -15.11
N LYS A 27 4.09 5.60 -14.72
CA LYS A 27 2.72 5.63 -14.18
C LYS A 27 2.62 6.52 -12.94
N LEU A 28 3.59 6.43 -12.03
CA LEU A 28 3.65 7.28 -10.84
C LEU A 28 3.90 8.75 -11.18
N CYS A 29 4.74 9.06 -12.17
CA CYS A 29 4.92 10.44 -12.64
C CYS A 29 3.65 11.04 -13.27
N LEU A 30 2.79 10.21 -13.87
CA LEU A 30 1.47 10.65 -14.36
C LEU A 30 0.46 10.82 -13.21
N GLU A 31 0.51 9.96 -12.19
CA GLU A 31 -0.38 10.00 -11.02
C GLU A 31 -0.05 11.20 -10.11
N TYR A 32 1.22 11.61 -10.05
CA TYR A 32 1.69 12.71 -9.19
C TYR A 32 2.41 13.78 -10.01
N VAL A 33 1.85 15.01 -10.02
CA VAL A 33 2.43 16.19 -10.69
C VAL A 33 3.92 16.40 -10.32
N ASN A 34 4.26 16.18 -9.05
CA ASN A 34 5.63 16.07 -8.58
C ASN A 34 5.69 15.07 -7.43
N LEU A 35 6.10 13.84 -7.73
CA LEU A 35 6.16 12.74 -6.76
C LEU A 35 7.12 13.07 -5.61
N GLU A 36 8.31 13.59 -5.90
CA GLU A 36 9.30 13.94 -4.89
C GLU A 36 8.78 14.97 -3.88
N ALA A 37 8.23 16.08 -4.38
CA ALA A 37 7.66 17.12 -3.54
C ALA A 37 6.45 16.60 -2.73
N THR A 38 5.68 15.67 -3.28
CA THR A 38 4.54 15.05 -2.59
C THR A 38 5.01 14.16 -1.44
N LEU A 39 6.03 13.32 -1.65
CA LEU A 39 6.62 12.48 -0.60
C LEU A 39 7.22 13.32 0.54
N LEU A 40 7.98 14.36 0.20
CA LEU A 40 8.60 15.25 1.20
C LEU A 40 7.53 16.01 2.00
N ARG A 41 6.50 16.54 1.33
CA ARG A 41 5.38 17.19 2.00
C ARG A 41 4.64 16.22 2.92
N ALA A 42 4.37 15.00 2.45
CA ALA A 42 3.70 13.98 3.24
C ALA A 42 4.51 13.60 4.49
N LYS A 43 5.84 13.44 4.35
CA LYS A 43 6.75 13.20 5.47
C LYS A 43 6.63 14.26 6.56
N VAL A 44 6.61 15.55 6.19
CA VAL A 44 6.47 16.64 7.15
C VAL A 44 5.08 16.66 7.77
N LEU A 45 4.03 16.57 6.96
CA LEU A 45 2.64 16.67 7.43
C LEU A 45 2.21 15.50 8.30
N ARG A 46 2.78 14.30 8.14
CA ARG A 46 2.54 13.14 9.02
C ARG A 46 2.81 13.44 10.49
N ASN A 47 3.85 14.22 10.79
CA ASN A 47 4.18 14.60 12.17
C ASN A 47 3.12 15.49 12.83
N PHE A 48 2.27 16.14 12.04
CA PHE A 48 1.18 16.99 12.51
C PHE A 48 -0.20 16.33 12.40
N SER A 49 -0.27 15.13 11.82
CA SER A 49 -1.54 14.43 11.64
C SER A 49 -2.08 13.93 12.97
N LYS A 50 -3.36 14.23 13.24
CA LYS A 50 -4.12 13.63 14.35
C LYS A 50 -4.69 12.27 13.97
N ALA A 51 -4.93 12.05 12.66
CA ALA A 51 -5.36 10.76 12.14
C ALA A 51 -4.17 9.81 12.07
N ARG A 52 -4.42 8.54 12.40
CA ARG A 52 -3.44 7.45 12.34
C ARG A 52 -4.05 6.28 11.59
N VAL A 53 -3.57 6.09 10.36
CA VAL A 53 -4.00 5.01 9.48
C VAL A 53 -2.87 3.99 9.36
N VAL A 54 -3.20 2.74 9.59
CA VAL A 54 -2.34 1.60 9.25
C VAL A 54 -2.50 1.30 7.76
N TYR A 55 -1.41 1.21 7.02
CA TYR A 55 -1.43 0.80 5.62
C TYR A 55 -0.83 -0.60 5.50
N ILE A 56 -1.55 -1.52 4.87
CA ILE A 56 -1.08 -2.89 4.62
C ILE A 56 -1.07 -3.11 3.12
N ALA A 57 0.11 -3.41 2.56
CA ALA A 57 0.25 -3.89 1.21
C ALA A 57 0.64 -5.37 1.23
N GLN A 58 -0.22 -6.21 0.70
CA GLN A 58 0.01 -7.64 0.62
C GLN A 58 0.23 -8.08 -0.83
N ALA A 59 1.37 -8.71 -1.06
CA ALA A 59 1.77 -9.41 -2.27
C ALA A 59 0.69 -10.38 -2.79
N GLN A 60 0.88 -10.88 -4.01
CA GLN A 60 -0.13 -11.73 -4.62
C GLN A 60 -0.32 -13.01 -3.80
N ILE A 61 -1.55 -13.26 -3.35
CA ILE A 61 -1.90 -14.47 -2.62
C ILE A 61 -2.12 -15.60 -3.62
N VAL A 62 -1.20 -16.57 -3.62
CA VAL A 62 -1.27 -17.75 -4.49
C VAL A 62 -2.00 -18.91 -3.79
N LYS A 63 -2.20 -20.02 -4.51
CA LYS A 63 -2.84 -21.22 -3.93
C LYS A 63 -1.94 -21.80 -2.83
N ASN A 64 -2.52 -22.12 -1.67
CA ASN A 64 -1.81 -22.65 -0.48
C ASN A 64 -0.77 -21.68 0.11
N ASP A 65 -0.96 -20.39 -0.10
CA ASP A 65 -0.09 -19.35 0.45
C ASP A 65 -0.27 -19.22 1.98
N ASN A 66 0.83 -19.33 2.72
CA ASN A 66 0.83 -19.16 4.18
C ASN A 66 0.40 -17.75 4.61
N ASN A 67 0.57 -16.75 3.73
CA ASN A 67 0.18 -15.37 3.98
C ASN A 67 -1.34 -15.16 3.81
N LEU A 68 -2.12 -16.17 3.41
CA LEU A 68 -3.58 -16.05 3.29
C LEU A 68 -4.25 -15.54 4.58
N ALA A 69 -3.71 -15.91 5.75
CA ALA A 69 -4.24 -15.48 7.04
C ALA A 69 -4.24 -13.96 7.23
N TYR A 70 -3.37 -13.23 6.54
CA TYR A 70 -3.33 -11.77 6.62
C TYR A 70 -4.53 -11.07 5.96
N LEU A 71 -5.37 -11.77 5.20
CA LEU A 71 -6.66 -11.23 4.73
C LEU A 71 -7.57 -10.78 5.88
N PHE A 72 -7.37 -11.30 7.09
CA PHE A 72 -8.13 -10.95 8.28
C PHE A 72 -7.52 -9.80 9.08
N ALA A 73 -6.26 -9.40 8.80
CA ALA A 73 -5.61 -8.27 9.44
C ALA A 73 -6.44 -6.97 9.39
N PRO A 74 -7.01 -6.55 8.24
CA PRO A 74 -7.90 -5.39 8.19
C PRO A 74 -9.08 -5.50 9.17
N LEU A 75 -9.69 -6.68 9.32
CA LEU A 75 -10.80 -6.88 10.24
C LEU A 75 -10.36 -6.62 11.68
N ILE A 76 -9.24 -7.23 12.07
CA ILE A 76 -8.73 -7.19 13.43
C ILE A 76 -8.40 -5.75 13.80
N ILE A 77 -7.69 -5.03 12.93
CA ILE A 77 -7.27 -3.64 13.19
C ILE A 77 -8.49 -2.71 13.27
N ALA A 78 -9.45 -2.85 12.34
CA ALA A 78 -10.67 -2.04 12.37
C ALA A 78 -11.50 -2.28 13.65
N ASN A 79 -11.58 -3.53 14.13
CA ASN A 79 -12.26 -3.87 15.39
C ASN A 79 -11.55 -3.32 16.63
N LEU A 80 -10.25 -3.04 16.55
CA LEU A 80 -9.51 -2.32 17.58
C LEU A 80 -9.70 -0.80 17.50
N ASN A 81 -10.67 -0.33 16.70
CA ASN A 81 -10.96 1.08 16.41
C ASN A 81 -9.78 1.84 15.81
N GLN A 82 -8.93 1.14 15.05
CA GLN A 82 -7.83 1.73 14.31
C GLN A 82 -8.19 1.76 12.82
N SER A 83 -7.97 2.91 12.19
CA SER A 83 -8.19 3.06 10.75
C SER A 83 -7.16 2.27 9.97
N VAL A 84 -7.58 1.47 8.99
CA VAL A 84 -6.71 0.64 8.18
C VAL A 84 -7.07 0.70 6.68
N ILE A 85 -6.04 0.82 5.86
CA ILE A 85 -6.10 0.62 4.41
C ILE A 85 -5.39 -0.70 4.11
N TYR A 86 -6.11 -1.65 3.52
CA TYR A 86 -5.55 -2.93 3.09
C TYR A 86 -5.60 -3.01 1.57
N THR A 87 -4.45 -3.21 0.92
CA THR A 87 -4.34 -3.38 -0.53
C THR A 87 -3.72 -4.73 -0.87
N THR A 88 -4.31 -5.42 -1.84
CA THR A 88 -3.75 -6.66 -2.40
C THR A 88 -4.16 -6.83 -3.86
N SER A 89 -3.51 -7.75 -4.54
CA SER A 89 -3.84 -8.09 -5.92
C SER A 89 -5.17 -8.84 -5.99
N TYR A 90 -5.99 -8.52 -6.99
CA TYR A 90 -7.23 -9.25 -7.23
C TYR A 90 -6.94 -10.71 -7.59
N SER A 91 -7.66 -11.62 -6.93
CA SER A 91 -7.85 -12.98 -7.40
C SER A 91 -9.26 -13.43 -7.01
N LEU A 92 -9.85 -14.33 -7.80
CA LEU A 92 -11.21 -14.82 -7.52
C LEU A 92 -11.36 -15.40 -6.10
N PRO A 93 -10.40 -16.19 -5.56
CA PRO A 93 -10.49 -16.67 -4.18
C PRO A 93 -10.42 -15.55 -3.15
N VAL A 94 -9.49 -14.60 -3.29
CA VAL A 94 -9.33 -13.46 -2.37
C VAL A 94 -10.59 -12.61 -2.36
N PHE A 95 -11.09 -12.29 -3.56
CA PHE A 95 -12.33 -11.55 -3.71
C PHE A 95 -13.52 -12.28 -3.07
N LYS A 96 -13.68 -13.59 -3.27
CA LYS A 96 -14.76 -14.36 -2.64
C LYS A 96 -14.70 -14.32 -1.12
N ILE A 97 -13.51 -14.40 -0.53
CA ILE A 97 -13.32 -14.31 0.92
C ILE A 97 -13.68 -12.90 1.40
N LEU A 98 -13.10 -11.86 0.80
CA LEU A 98 -13.31 -10.48 1.25
C LEU A 98 -14.73 -9.99 1.01
N ASN A 99 -15.39 -10.38 -0.08
CA ASN A 99 -16.74 -9.93 -0.40
C ASN A 99 -17.78 -10.43 0.62
N GLN A 100 -17.52 -11.56 1.30
CA GLN A 100 -18.36 -12.05 2.39
C GLN A 100 -18.38 -11.11 3.60
N TYR A 101 -17.28 -10.38 3.84
CA TYR A 101 -17.12 -9.54 5.03
C TYR A 101 -17.21 -8.04 4.73
N TYR A 102 -16.86 -7.60 3.52
CA TYR A 102 -16.62 -6.19 3.22
C TYR A 102 -17.40 -5.63 2.03
N GLN A 103 -18.24 -6.43 1.34
CA GLN A 103 -18.92 -6.01 0.10
C GLN A 103 -17.95 -5.40 -0.93
N SER A 104 -16.82 -6.07 -1.18
CA SER A 104 -15.75 -5.61 -2.08
C SER A 104 -16.20 -5.35 -3.54
N ASP A 105 -17.38 -5.83 -3.95
CA ASP A 105 -18.03 -5.47 -5.22
C ASP A 105 -18.53 -4.01 -5.29
N ARG A 106 -18.72 -3.35 -4.14
CA ARG A 106 -19.24 -1.98 -4.06
C ARG A 106 -18.12 -0.94 -4.05
N SER A 107 -17.09 -1.10 -4.88
CA SER A 107 -16.22 0.02 -5.26
C SER A 107 -16.95 1.02 -6.18
N ILE A 108 -18.20 1.33 -5.87
CA ILE A 108 -19.01 2.38 -6.50
C ILE A 108 -18.56 3.69 -5.84
N HIS A 109 -17.51 4.30 -6.37
CA HIS A 109 -17.21 5.73 -6.21
C HIS A 109 -17.20 6.34 -4.79
N LEU A 110 -16.98 5.55 -3.72
CA LEU A 110 -16.86 6.10 -2.37
C LEU A 110 -15.43 6.61 -2.13
N LYS A 111 -15.29 7.83 -1.62
CA LYS A 111 -13.98 8.39 -1.27
C LYS A 111 -13.39 7.56 -0.13
N ILE A 112 -12.11 7.23 -0.24
CA ILE A 112 -11.38 6.42 0.75
C ILE A 112 -11.57 6.99 2.17
N GLU A 113 -11.56 8.32 2.28
CA GLU A 113 -11.73 9.05 3.54
C GLU A 113 -13.10 8.81 4.18
N GLU A 114 -14.17 8.73 3.38
CA GLU A 114 -15.54 8.53 3.88
C GLU A 114 -15.76 7.09 4.37
N VAL A 115 -15.16 6.11 3.68
CA VAL A 115 -15.22 4.70 4.07
C VAL A 115 -14.41 4.47 5.34
N ILE A 116 -13.19 5.02 5.43
CA ILE A 116 -12.36 4.93 6.64
C ILE A 116 -13.05 5.59 7.83
N GLN A 117 -13.67 6.76 7.65
CA GLN A 117 -14.39 7.43 8.74
C GLN A 117 -15.60 6.62 9.25
N SER A 118 -16.23 5.84 8.37
CA SER A 118 -17.44 5.08 8.71
C SER A 118 -17.14 3.68 9.26
N LEU A 119 -16.12 3.02 8.73
CA LEU A 119 -15.84 1.60 8.98
C LEU A 119 -14.46 1.35 9.61
N ASN A 120 -13.64 2.38 9.78
CA ASN A 120 -12.21 2.27 10.09
C ASN A 120 -11.44 1.38 9.09
N LEU A 121 -12.01 1.10 7.92
CA LEU A 121 -11.49 0.11 7.00
C LEU A 121 -11.73 0.49 5.55
N TYR A 122 -10.68 0.39 4.74
CA TYR A 122 -10.77 0.42 3.29
C TYR A 122 -9.98 -0.75 2.68
N VAL A 123 -10.62 -1.48 1.76
CA VAL A 123 -10.03 -2.62 1.04
C VAL A 123 -9.87 -2.25 -0.44
N ASP A 124 -8.63 -2.23 -0.93
CA ASP A 124 -8.27 -1.97 -2.32
C ASP A 124 -7.83 -3.26 -3.02
N LEU A 125 -8.67 -3.78 -3.91
CA LEU A 125 -8.35 -4.93 -4.76
C LEU A 125 -7.84 -4.44 -6.11
N VAL A 126 -6.54 -4.53 -6.32
CA VAL A 126 -5.89 -4.04 -7.53
C VAL A 126 -5.94 -5.11 -8.62
N ASP A 127 -6.63 -4.81 -9.71
CA ASP A 127 -6.70 -5.71 -10.86
C ASP A 127 -5.42 -5.67 -11.70
N GLN A 128 -4.99 -6.84 -12.18
CA GLN A 128 -3.87 -7.07 -13.09
C GLN A 128 -2.59 -6.25 -12.80
N PRO A 129 -1.93 -6.44 -11.64
CA PRO A 129 -0.57 -5.94 -11.48
C PRO A 129 0.36 -6.61 -12.51
N ARG A 130 1.28 -5.83 -13.09
CA ARG A 130 2.20 -6.32 -14.13
C ARG A 130 3.19 -7.34 -13.58
N ASN A 131 3.69 -7.09 -12.37
CA ASN A 131 4.52 -7.97 -11.57
C ASN A 131 4.32 -7.59 -10.10
N GLU A 132 4.83 -8.40 -9.18
CA GLU A 132 4.65 -8.22 -7.74
C GLU A 132 5.45 -7.02 -7.21
N GLU A 133 6.66 -6.81 -7.73
CA GLU A 133 7.57 -5.74 -7.32
C GLU A 133 6.99 -4.35 -7.60
N ASP A 134 6.46 -4.15 -8.82
CA ASP A 134 5.80 -2.91 -9.22
C ASP A 134 4.53 -2.66 -8.40
N PHE A 135 3.78 -3.73 -8.08
CA PHE A 135 2.62 -3.62 -7.20
C PHE A 135 3.02 -3.14 -5.80
N LEU A 136 4.00 -3.80 -5.18
CA LEU A 136 4.46 -3.44 -3.83
C LEU A 136 5.12 -2.07 -3.81
N TYR A 137 5.94 -1.75 -4.81
CA TYR A 137 6.55 -0.43 -4.95
C TYR A 137 5.49 0.67 -5.09
N ARG A 138 4.47 0.49 -5.93
CA ARG A 138 3.38 1.46 -6.06
C ARG A 138 2.59 1.60 -4.77
N SER A 139 2.27 0.49 -4.11
CA SER A 139 1.53 0.49 -2.84
C SER A 139 2.31 1.22 -1.75
N LEU A 140 3.62 1.00 -1.67
CA LEU A 140 4.52 1.72 -0.77
C LEU A 140 4.54 3.22 -1.07
N ILE A 141 4.72 3.61 -2.34
CA ILE A 141 4.71 5.03 -2.73
C ILE A 141 3.36 5.68 -2.38
N LYS A 142 2.24 5.01 -2.67
CA LYS A 142 0.91 5.49 -2.28
C LYS A 142 0.80 5.72 -0.78
N ALA A 143 1.24 4.76 0.03
CA ALA A 143 1.24 4.87 1.48
C ALA A 143 2.11 6.04 1.95
N LEU A 144 3.32 6.17 1.40
CA LEU A 144 4.25 7.24 1.75
C LEU A 144 3.81 8.63 1.26
N CYS A 145 2.93 8.73 0.27
CA CYS A 145 2.31 9.98 -0.16
C CYS A 145 1.13 10.43 0.73
N ARG A 146 0.60 9.55 1.60
CA ARG A 146 -0.49 9.90 2.52
C ARG A 146 0.03 10.58 3.79
N THR A 147 -0.67 11.61 4.22
CA THR A 147 -0.33 12.41 5.42
C THR A 147 -0.87 11.81 6.72
N ASP A 148 -1.80 10.88 6.64
CA ASP A 148 -2.48 10.24 7.78
C ASP A 148 -1.94 8.85 8.12
N VAL A 149 -1.06 8.29 7.29
CA VAL A 149 -0.45 6.98 7.51
C VAL A 149 0.57 7.05 8.64
N SER A 150 0.40 6.20 9.66
CA SER A 150 1.36 6.09 10.78
C SER A 150 2.26 4.87 10.64
N GLU A 151 1.76 3.79 10.06
CA GLU A 151 2.47 2.51 9.95
C GLU A 151 2.23 1.89 8.57
N VAL A 152 3.26 1.26 8.02
CA VAL A 152 3.20 0.54 6.74
C VAL A 152 3.66 -0.88 6.94
N PHE A 153 2.79 -1.84 6.67
CA PHE A 153 3.11 -3.26 6.63
C PHE A 153 3.22 -3.72 5.19
N LEU A 154 4.36 -4.31 4.83
CA LEU A 154 4.58 -4.99 3.56
C LEU A 154 4.58 -6.50 3.83
N ILE A 155 3.59 -7.21 3.30
CA ILE A 155 3.47 -8.66 3.42
C ILE A 155 3.87 -9.26 2.07
N THR A 156 5.07 -9.82 1.98
CA THR A 156 5.64 -10.34 0.75
C THR A 156 6.67 -11.43 1.02
N TYR A 157 6.96 -12.24 0.00
CA TYR A 157 8.07 -13.18 -0.02
C TYR A 157 9.35 -12.57 -0.63
N LEU A 158 9.25 -11.38 -1.23
CA LEU A 158 10.41 -10.69 -1.78
C LEU A 158 11.40 -10.37 -0.67
N ARG A 159 12.68 -10.54 -1.00
CA ARG A 159 13.76 -10.10 -0.14
C ARG A 159 13.73 -8.57 -0.03
N ILE A 160 13.84 -8.06 1.19
CA ILE A 160 13.94 -6.63 1.46
C ILE A 160 15.39 -6.32 1.86
N ASP A 161 15.95 -5.24 1.32
CA ASP A 161 17.23 -4.69 1.79
C ASP A 161 17.00 -3.90 3.09
N GLU A 162 17.24 -4.56 4.23
CA GLU A 162 17.08 -3.98 5.57
C GLU A 162 17.93 -2.71 5.79
N VAL A 163 19.05 -2.56 5.07
CA VAL A 163 19.87 -1.35 5.16
C VAL A 163 19.10 -0.12 4.70
N GLN A 164 18.21 -0.27 3.71
CA GLN A 164 17.38 0.83 3.21
C GLN A 164 16.24 1.22 4.16
N LEU A 165 15.90 0.38 5.15
CA LEU A 165 14.83 0.66 6.13
C LEU A 165 15.29 1.55 7.30
N CYS A 166 16.60 1.70 7.51
CA CYS A 166 17.16 2.47 8.63
C CYS A 166 17.47 3.95 8.30
N ILE A 167 17.04 4.45 7.14
CA ILE A 167 17.33 5.79 6.60
C ILE A 167 16.11 6.70 6.71
#